data_AF-A0A3R7TFS1-F1
#
_entry.id   AF-A0A3R7TFS1-F1
#
_cell.length_a   1.000
_cell.length_b   1.000
_cell.length_c   1.000
_cell.angle_alpha   90.00
_cell.angle_beta   90.00
_cell.angle_gamma   90.00
#
_symmetry.space_group_name_H-M   'P 1'
#
loop_
_entity.id
_entity.type
_entity.pdbx_description
1 polymer ?
#
loop_
_entity_poly.entity_id
_entity_poly.type
_entity_poly.pdbx_seq_one_letter_code
_entity_poly.pdbx_strand_id
1 'polypeptide(L)'
;MIREILDEDLRNWFKSKWVNIGKKDKDGKHPPCGTSGDKRGYAKCVPQKTANKMSDKEKESATRRKRAAQNDADRGGKESAGQGKKPINVSTYTKKSGKKSGTGKGS
;
A
#
# COMPACT_ATOMS: atom_id res chain seq x y z
N MET A 1 11.48 -30.57 -3.35
CA MET A 1 10.74 -29.82 -4.38
C MET A 1 10.02 -28.59 -3.85
N ILE A 2 9.14 -28.67 -2.84
CA ILE A 2 8.42 -27.47 -2.31
C ILE A 2 9.36 -26.38 -1.73
N ARG A 3 10.44 -26.78 -1.03
CA ARG A 3 11.40 -25.83 -0.44
C ARG A 3 12.14 -24.96 -1.48
N GLU A 4 12.43 -25.51 -2.66
CA GLU A 4 13.17 -24.79 -3.70
C GLU A 4 12.29 -23.76 -4.41
N ILE A 5 11.02 -24.10 -4.67
CA ILE A 5 10.03 -23.19 -5.27
C ILE A 5 9.82 -21.96 -4.35
N LEU A 6 9.73 -22.17 -3.04
CA LEU A 6 9.57 -21.09 -2.07
C LEU A 6 10.82 -20.19 -1.96
N ASP A 7 12.04 -20.76 -2.04
CA ASP A 7 13.29 -20.00 -1.97
C ASP A 7 13.49 -19.13 -3.23
N GLU A 8 13.17 -19.66 -4.41
CA GLU A 8 13.18 -18.89 -5.66
C GLU A 8 12.14 -17.75 -5.65
N ASP A 9 10.91 -18.01 -5.20
CA ASP A 9 9.87 -16.99 -5.13
C ASP A 9 10.21 -15.87 -4.14
N LEU A 10 10.78 -16.18 -2.97
CA LEU A 10 11.24 -15.15 -2.04
C LEU A 10 12.39 -14.32 -2.62
N ARG A 11 13.38 -14.97 -3.24
CA ARG A 11 14.50 -14.26 -3.90
C ARG A 11 13.99 -13.34 -4.99
N ASN A 12 13.03 -13.79 -5.79
CA ASN A 12 12.40 -12.99 -6.84
C ASN A 12 11.55 -11.85 -6.27
N TRP A 13 10.89 -12.06 -5.13
CA TRP A 13 10.13 -11.05 -4.42
C TRP A 13 11.02 -9.91 -3.90
N PHE A 14 12.16 -10.24 -3.29
CA PHE A 14 13.14 -9.24 -2.82
C PHE A 14 13.84 -8.49 -3.98
N LYS A 15 14.10 -9.16 -5.10
CA LYS A 15 14.68 -8.53 -6.30
C LYS A 15 13.68 -7.68 -7.09
N SER A 16 12.39 -7.80 -6.81
CA SER A 16 11.37 -7.05 -7.54
C SER A 16 11.47 -5.55 -7.23
N LYS A 17 11.34 -4.72 -8.26
CA LYS A 17 11.25 -3.27 -8.08
C LYS A 17 9.90 -2.91 -7.45
N TRP A 18 9.92 -2.21 -6.32
CA TRP A 18 8.74 -1.72 -5.62
C TRP A 18 8.52 -0.24 -5.92
N VAL A 19 7.27 0.18 -6.07
CA VAL A 19 6.90 1.59 -6.31
C VAL A 19 5.82 2.08 -5.38
N ASN A 20 5.83 3.39 -5.13
CA ASN A 20 4.84 4.07 -4.31
C ASN A 20 3.67 4.55 -5.16
N ILE A 21 2.55 3.83 -5.13
CA ILE A 21 1.34 4.20 -5.89
C ILE A 21 0.60 5.41 -5.32
N GLY A 22 0.92 5.81 -4.09
CA GLY A 22 0.27 6.94 -3.43
C GLY A 22 0.83 8.32 -3.81
N LYS A 23 1.83 8.35 -4.69
CA LYS A 23 2.47 9.55 -5.23
C LYS A 23 2.77 9.38 -6.70
N LYS A 24 2.74 10.49 -7.43
CA LYS A 24 3.31 10.60 -8.78
C LYS A 24 4.46 11.63 -8.71
N ASP A 25 5.51 11.39 -9.47
CA ASP A 25 6.57 12.38 -9.70
C ASP A 25 6.11 13.43 -10.72
N LYS A 26 7.02 14.33 -11.09
CA LYS A 26 6.77 15.39 -12.08
C LYS A 26 6.49 14.83 -13.47
N ASP A 27 6.95 13.62 -13.74
CA ASP A 27 6.79 12.91 -15.02
C ASP A 27 5.55 11.98 -15.02
N GLY A 28 4.73 12.03 -13.96
CA GLY A 28 3.53 11.21 -13.81
C GLY A 28 3.80 9.75 -13.44
N LYS A 29 5.07 9.36 -13.21
CA LYS A 29 5.48 8.00 -12.85
C LYS A 29 5.45 7.81 -11.33
N HIS A 30 5.39 6.55 -10.90
CA HIS A 30 5.45 6.22 -9.48
C HIS A 30 6.92 6.08 -9.05
N PRO A 31 7.36 6.85 -8.03
CA PRO A 31 8.74 6.77 -7.56
C PRO A 31 9.02 5.42 -6.89
N PRO A 32 10.30 5.01 -6.79
CA PRO A 32 10.68 3.79 -6.07
C PRO A 32 10.16 3.83 -4.63
N CYS A 33 9.69 2.66 -4.16
CA CYS A 33 9.20 2.48 -2.80
C CYS A 33 10.33 2.07 -1.86
N GLY A 34 10.24 2.48 -0.60
CA GLY A 34 11.24 2.16 0.43
C GLY A 34 11.69 3.38 1.23
N THR A 35 11.50 4.60 0.73
CA THR A 35 11.95 5.84 1.38
C THR A 35 10.93 6.44 2.35
N SER A 36 10.18 5.59 3.05
CA SER A 36 9.22 6.05 4.06
C SER A 36 9.90 6.21 5.41
N GLY A 37 10.77 7.21 5.48
CA GLY A 37 11.46 7.56 6.69
C GLY A 37 10.75 8.68 7.43
N ASP A 38 10.93 8.63 8.73
CA ASP A 38 10.74 9.62 9.78
C ASP A 38 9.93 10.89 9.47
N LYS A 39 10.37 11.67 8.50
CA LYS A 39 9.74 12.97 8.15
C LYS A 39 8.53 12.83 7.21
N ARG A 40 8.18 11.62 6.75
CA ARG A 40 7.14 11.39 5.73
C ARG A 40 6.25 10.18 6.09
N GLY A 41 4.96 10.26 5.78
CA GLY A 41 4.04 9.14 6.00
C GLY A 41 4.41 7.92 5.15
N TYR A 42 4.08 6.73 5.64
CA TYR A 42 4.39 5.46 4.98
C TYR A 42 3.88 5.40 3.54
N ALA A 43 4.82 5.18 2.61
CA ALA A 43 4.55 4.90 1.20
C ALA A 43 3.65 3.68 1.06
N LYS A 44 2.82 3.71 0.03
CA LYS A 44 1.93 2.59 -0.31
C LYS A 44 2.65 1.80 -1.39
N CYS A 45 3.44 0.82 -0.94
CA CYS A 45 4.30 0.02 -1.80
C CYS A 45 3.53 -1.11 -2.47
N VAL A 46 3.79 -1.29 -3.76
CA VAL A 46 3.39 -2.46 -4.55
C VAL A 46 4.51 -2.82 -5.53
N PRO A 47 4.63 -4.09 -5.96
CA PRO A 47 5.56 -4.45 -7.01
C PRO A 47 5.25 -3.68 -8.30
N GLN A 48 6.26 -3.19 -9.00
CA GLN A 48 6.11 -2.48 -10.28
C GLN A 48 5.26 -3.28 -11.27
N LYS A 49 5.47 -4.59 -11.35
CA LYS A 49 4.70 -5.50 -12.21
C LYS A 49 3.20 -5.43 -11.89
N THR A 50 2.84 -5.36 -10.62
CA THR A 50 1.44 -5.21 -10.18
C THR A 50 0.93 -3.80 -10.44
N ALA A 51 1.74 -2.77 -10.17
CA ALA A 51 1.37 -1.38 -10.45
C ALA A 51 1.08 -1.13 -11.93
N ASN A 52 1.83 -1.75 -12.84
CA ASN A 52 1.61 -1.65 -14.28
C ASN A 52 0.30 -2.30 -14.73
N LYS A 53 -0.16 -3.33 -14.00
CA LYS A 53 -1.44 -3.99 -14.26
C LYS A 53 -2.63 -3.23 -13.71
N MET A 54 -2.40 -2.33 -12.75
CA MET A 54 -3.45 -1.49 -12.17
C MET A 54 -3.66 -0.23 -13.02
N SER A 55 -4.91 0.11 -13.27
CA SER A 55 -5.29 1.43 -13.77
C SER A 55 -5.05 2.51 -12.71
N ASP A 56 -4.97 3.76 -13.15
CA ASP A 56 -4.76 4.89 -12.24
C ASP A 56 -5.90 5.02 -11.21
N LYS A 57 -7.14 4.75 -11.61
CA LYS A 57 -8.29 4.72 -10.70
C LYS A 57 -8.17 3.63 -9.64
N GLU A 58 -7.64 2.46 -9.99
CA GLU A 58 -7.42 1.38 -9.03
C GLU A 58 -6.30 1.73 -8.03
N LYS A 59 -5.23 2.35 -8.50
CA LYS A 59 -4.12 2.82 -7.64
C LYS A 59 -4.59 3.90 -6.66
N GLU A 60 -5.40 4.84 -7.14
CA GLU A 60 -6.03 5.86 -6.30
C GLU A 60 -6.98 5.25 -5.28
N SER A 61 -7.85 4.34 -5.71
CA SER A 61 -8.78 3.63 -4.84
C SER A 61 -8.06 2.81 -3.77
N ALA A 62 -7.02 2.07 -4.14
CA ALA A 62 -6.18 1.31 -3.20
C ALA A 62 -5.52 2.23 -2.17
N THR A 63 -4.96 3.36 -2.61
CA THR A 63 -4.35 4.36 -1.74
C THR A 63 -5.38 4.98 -0.79
N ARG A 64 -6.56 5.36 -1.31
CA ARG A 64 -7.65 5.96 -0.53
C ARG A 64 -8.14 5.01 0.56
N ARG A 65 -8.40 3.73 0.21
CA ARG A 65 -8.82 2.71 1.19
C ARG A 65 -7.79 2.53 2.30
N LYS A 66 -6.50 2.42 1.96
CA LYS A 66 -5.42 2.29 2.96
C LYS A 66 -5.32 3.52 3.86
N ARG A 67 -5.52 4.73 3.32
CA ARG A 67 -5.51 6.00 4.11
C ARG A 67 -6.74 6.11 5.01
N ALA A 68 -7.94 5.81 4.51
CA ALA A 68 -9.16 5.81 5.30
C ALA A 68 -9.03 4.89 6.51
N ALA A 69 -8.60 3.64 6.29
CA ALA A 69 -8.38 2.71 7.39
C ALA A 69 -7.27 3.14 8.37
N GLN A 70 -6.24 3.88 7.92
CA GLN A 70 -5.30 4.50 8.86
C GLN A 70 -6.01 5.50 9.74
N ASN A 71 -6.76 6.42 9.13
CA ASN A 71 -7.44 7.49 9.85
C ASN A 71 -8.50 6.95 10.82
N ASP A 72 -9.30 5.97 10.39
CA ASP A 72 -10.36 5.34 11.20
C ASP A 72 -9.82 4.64 12.46
N ALA A 73 -8.56 4.21 12.43
CA ALA A 73 -7.89 3.56 13.55
C ALA A 73 -7.00 4.53 14.35
N ASP A 74 -7.18 5.85 14.16
CA ASP A 74 -6.34 6.92 14.70
C ASP A 74 -4.84 6.72 14.41
N ARG A 75 -4.56 5.99 13.32
CA ARG A 75 -3.24 5.77 12.71
C ARG A 75 -2.95 6.74 11.56
N GLY A 76 -3.84 7.73 11.39
CA GLY A 76 -3.62 8.88 10.52
C GLY A 76 -2.58 9.83 11.12
N GLY A 77 -1.69 10.37 10.28
CA GLY A 77 -0.71 11.37 10.72
C GLY A 77 0.62 10.81 11.24
N LYS A 78 1.45 11.71 11.75
CA LYS A 78 2.77 11.42 12.33
C LYS A 78 2.59 11.34 13.85
N GLU A 79 3.03 10.26 14.52
CA GLU A 79 3.08 10.23 16.00
C GLU A 79 4.08 11.28 16.52
N SER A 80 5.11 11.62 15.72
CA SER A 80 6.21 12.49 16.14
C SER A 80 6.92 13.05 14.91
N ALA A 81 7.74 14.10 15.09
CA ALA A 81 8.62 14.66 14.05
C ALA A 81 9.69 13.63 13.67
N GLY A 82 9.29 12.62 12.92
CA GLY A 82 10.19 11.52 12.67
C GLY A 82 9.59 10.12 12.69
N GLN A 83 8.28 9.87 12.87
CA GLN A 83 7.74 8.51 12.75
C GLN A 83 6.27 8.54 12.30
N GLY A 84 5.94 7.80 11.24
CA GLY A 84 4.54 7.51 10.89
C GLY A 84 3.96 6.44 11.82
N LYS A 85 2.65 6.45 12.06
CA LYS A 85 1.99 5.35 12.78
C LYS A 85 2.03 4.05 11.96
N LYS A 86 2.20 2.88 12.61
CA LYS A 86 2.35 1.57 11.92
C LYS A 86 1.22 1.33 10.90
N PRO A 87 1.53 0.97 9.64
CA PRO A 87 0.51 0.72 8.62
C PRO A 87 -0.45 -0.41 8.99
N ILE A 88 -1.69 -0.28 8.53
CA ILE A 88 -2.76 -1.27 8.72
C ILE A 88 -3.03 -1.97 7.39
N ASN A 89 -3.24 -3.28 7.47
CA ASN A 89 -3.65 -4.05 6.32
C ASN A 89 -5.16 -3.93 6.08
N VAL A 90 -5.55 -3.30 4.97
CA VAL A 90 -6.95 -3.36 4.48
C VAL A 90 -7.16 -4.54 3.55
N SER A 91 -8.32 -5.19 3.67
CA SER A 91 -8.76 -6.23 2.73
C SER A 91 -8.96 -5.67 1.33
N THR A 92 -8.47 -6.39 0.34
CA THR A 92 -8.64 -6.08 -1.08
C THR A 92 -9.79 -6.86 -1.72
N TYR A 93 -10.35 -7.86 -1.03
CA TYR A 93 -11.45 -8.68 -1.53
C TYR A 93 -12.81 -8.00 -1.26
N THR A 94 -13.61 -7.83 -2.30
CA THR A 94 -15.04 -7.57 -2.15
C THR A 94 -15.70 -8.86 -1.67
N LYS A 95 -16.31 -8.85 -0.48
CA LYS A 95 -17.15 -9.98 -0.04
C LYS A 95 -18.22 -10.18 -1.12
N LYS A 96 -18.29 -11.38 -1.70
CA LYS A 96 -19.36 -11.80 -2.63
C LYS A 96 -20.72 -11.63 -1.92
N SER A 97 -21.34 -10.46 -2.07
CA SER A 97 -22.75 -10.10 -1.80
C SER A 97 -22.85 -8.60 -1.43
N GLY A 98 -23.11 -7.76 -2.43
CA GLY A 98 -24.05 -6.64 -2.28
C GLY A 98 -23.80 -5.46 -1.33
N LYS A 99 -22.64 -5.25 -0.69
CA LYS A 99 -22.39 -3.98 0.04
C LYS A 99 -20.99 -3.40 -0.14
N LYS A 100 -20.95 -2.08 -0.37
CA LYS A 100 -19.75 -1.22 -0.38
C LYS A 100 -19.05 -1.35 0.98
N SER A 101 -17.82 -1.86 1.01
CA SER A 101 -16.96 -1.73 2.19
C SER A 101 -16.35 -0.34 2.23
N GLY A 102 -17.14 0.62 2.71
CA GLY A 102 -16.70 1.94 3.12
C GLY A 102 -17.07 2.18 4.57
N THR A 103 -16.05 2.38 5.40
CA THR A 103 -16.10 3.06 6.71
C THR A 103 -17.09 2.51 7.74
N GLY A 104 -16.63 1.58 8.57
CA GLY A 104 -17.34 1.14 9.77
C GLY A 104 -16.75 1.84 11.00
N LYS A 105 -17.34 2.96 11.38
CA LYS A 105 -17.18 3.65 12.66
C LYS A 105 -17.64 2.68 13.76
N GLY A 106 -16.75 2.33 14.69
CA GLY A 106 -17.12 1.63 15.92
C GLY A 106 -17.00 2.60 17.08
N SER A 107 -18.13 3.17 17.50
CA SER A 107 -18.33 3.69 18.86
C SER A 107 -18.56 2.53 19.82
#